data_AF-A0A5P9FCZ8-F1
#
_entry.id   AF-A0A5P9FCZ8-F1
#
_cell.length_a   1.000
_cell.length_b   1.000
_cell.length_c   1.000
_cell.angle_alpha   90.00
_cell.angle_beta   90.00
_cell.angle_gamma   90.00
#
_symmetry.space_group_name_H-M   'P 1'
#
loop_
_entity.id
_entity.type
_entity.pdbx_description
1 polymer ?
#
loop_
_entity_poly.entity_id
_entity_poly.type
_entity_poly.pdbx_seq_one_letter_code
_entity_poly.pdbx_strand_id
1 'polypeptide(L)'
;MKTKMILIVTALLGGTAFAVAQTTHSGHGEGMDHATQTQAQQLQNTILTEPGQGAFAALSEVVRLLDADPDTDWGQVDLAGLRAHLVDMDRLVSGTIVKETELPDGLSAMATGDADTLATIRRMVPAHAAQLARDDRWTVEAVDAENGVELRVTSDDPSVVARIRGLGFFGLMASQDHHREHHMVMARGENAHAH
;
A
#
# COMPACT_ATOMS: atom_id res chain seq x y z
N MET A 1 13.39 -10.64 -77.94
CA MET A 1 14.11 -11.64 -77.13
C MET A 1 14.71 -10.98 -75.91
N LYS A 2 14.09 -11.09 -74.73
CA LYS A 2 14.75 -11.06 -73.40
C LYS A 2 13.86 -11.87 -72.44
N THR A 3 14.46 -12.93 -71.91
CA THR A 3 13.84 -14.04 -71.18
C THR A 3 13.42 -13.63 -69.78
N LYS A 4 12.19 -14.01 -69.37
CA LYS A 4 11.71 -13.89 -67.97
C LYS A 4 12.36 -14.99 -67.14
N MET A 5 13.03 -14.58 -66.07
CA MET A 5 13.63 -15.46 -65.06
C MET A 5 12.58 -15.67 -63.95
N ILE A 6 12.10 -16.91 -63.77
CA ILE A 6 11.27 -17.29 -62.62
C ILE A 6 12.07 -18.34 -61.84
N LEU A 7 12.50 -17.93 -60.65
CA LEU A 7 13.25 -18.73 -59.70
C LEU A 7 12.25 -19.46 -58.78
N ILE A 8 12.44 -20.77 -58.62
CA ILE A 8 11.63 -21.66 -57.80
C ILE A 8 12.00 -21.46 -56.33
N VAL A 9 10.97 -21.29 -55.49
CA VAL A 9 11.04 -21.23 -54.02
C VAL A 9 11.08 -22.65 -53.47
N THR A 10 12.11 -22.95 -52.69
CA THR A 10 12.13 -24.11 -51.78
C THR A 10 12.58 -23.62 -50.41
N ALA A 11 11.64 -23.45 -49.48
CA ALA A 11 11.95 -23.12 -48.08
C ALA A 11 11.77 -24.37 -47.23
N LEU A 12 12.91 -24.87 -46.73
CA LEU A 12 13.05 -26.00 -45.82
C LEU A 12 12.43 -25.70 -44.44
N LEU A 13 11.73 -26.70 -43.91
CA LEU A 13 11.32 -26.82 -42.51
C LEU A 13 12.56 -26.95 -41.61
N GLY A 14 12.73 -26.02 -40.66
CA GLY A 14 13.74 -26.09 -39.60
C GLY A 14 13.07 -26.42 -38.26
N GLY A 15 13.41 -27.59 -37.71
CA GLY A 15 12.89 -28.12 -36.45
C GLY A 15 13.40 -27.39 -35.20
N THR A 16 12.58 -27.46 -34.16
CA THR A 16 12.76 -26.91 -32.82
C THR A 16 13.96 -27.52 -32.08
N ALA A 17 14.83 -26.69 -31.52
CA ALA A 17 15.85 -27.11 -30.55
C ALA A 17 15.34 -26.88 -29.12
N PHE A 18 15.24 -27.95 -28.33
CA PHE A 18 15.10 -27.88 -26.88
C PHE A 18 16.51 -27.82 -26.28
N ALA A 19 16.82 -26.73 -25.57
CA ALA A 19 18.04 -26.61 -24.78
C ALA A 19 17.73 -27.04 -23.33
N VAL A 20 18.35 -28.14 -22.88
CA VAL A 20 18.41 -28.53 -21.47
C VAL A 20 19.74 -28.04 -20.92
N ALA A 21 19.72 -27.07 -20.01
CA ALA A 21 20.91 -26.65 -19.28
C ALA A 21 21.14 -27.61 -18.10
N GLN A 22 22.23 -28.38 -18.14
CA GLN A 22 22.74 -29.13 -17.00
C GLN A 22 23.83 -28.29 -16.31
N THR A 23 23.60 -27.85 -15.08
CA THR A 23 24.64 -27.26 -14.24
C THR A 23 25.24 -28.33 -13.32
N THR A 24 26.40 -28.82 -13.71
CA THR A 24 27.27 -29.68 -12.90
C THR A 24 28.01 -28.79 -11.91
N HIS A 25 27.84 -28.99 -10.59
CA HIS A 25 28.71 -28.37 -9.59
C HIS A 25 29.69 -29.42 -9.04
N SER A 26 30.96 -29.16 -9.28
CA SER A 26 32.10 -29.93 -8.80
C SER A 26 32.13 -29.99 -7.27
N GLY A 27 32.34 -31.19 -6.74
CA GLY A 27 32.54 -31.43 -5.32
C GLY A 27 33.89 -30.91 -4.83
N HIS A 28 33.91 -30.40 -3.60
CA HIS A 28 35.11 -30.26 -2.78
C HIS A 28 35.00 -31.21 -1.59
N GLY A 29 36.09 -31.93 -1.33
CA GLY A 29 36.16 -33.04 -0.39
C GLY A 29 36.35 -32.68 1.08
N GLU A 30 36.10 -33.72 1.86
CA GLU A 30 36.74 -34.15 3.11
C GLU A 30 36.80 -33.21 4.33
N GLY A 31 36.06 -33.63 5.37
CA GLY A 31 36.54 -33.62 6.74
C GLY A 31 35.77 -32.71 7.70
N MET A 32 34.67 -33.20 8.28
CA MET A 32 34.29 -32.90 9.67
C MET A 32 33.24 -33.90 10.16
N ASP A 33 33.66 -34.75 11.10
CA ASP A 33 32.82 -35.67 11.83
C ASP A 33 31.80 -34.93 12.72
N HIS A 34 30.51 -35.11 12.45
CA HIS A 34 29.46 -34.88 13.43
C HIS A 34 28.55 -36.10 13.49
N ALA A 35 28.96 -37.05 14.33
CA ALA A 35 28.10 -38.08 14.84
C ALA A 35 26.88 -37.45 15.53
N THR A 36 25.69 -37.72 14.97
CA THR A 36 24.44 -37.94 15.69
C THR A 36 24.08 -36.92 16.79
N GLN A 37 23.60 -35.74 16.39
CA GLN A 37 22.35 -35.23 16.99
C GLN A 37 21.19 -35.61 16.07
N THR A 38 20.64 -36.77 16.41
CA THR A 38 19.35 -37.29 16.01
C THR A 38 18.24 -36.24 16.01
N GLN A 39 17.63 -36.05 14.84
CA GLN A 39 16.17 -36.00 14.66
C GLN A 39 15.38 -35.07 15.61
N ALA A 40 15.54 -33.76 15.42
CA ALA A 40 14.45 -32.79 15.61
C ALA A 40 14.54 -31.60 14.63
N GLN A 41 15.28 -31.75 13.52
CA GLN A 41 15.36 -30.76 12.44
C GLN A 41 14.49 -31.14 11.22
N GLN A 42 13.42 -31.88 11.44
CA GLN A 42 12.38 -32.05 10.43
C GLN A 42 11.27 -31.02 10.70
N LEU A 43 11.18 -30.04 9.79
CA LEU A 43 10.15 -28.98 9.64
C LEU A 43 10.47 -27.56 10.15
N GLN A 44 11.72 -27.08 10.08
CA GLN A 44 12.03 -25.64 10.28
C GLN A 44 12.31 -24.86 8.99
N ASN A 45 11.88 -25.36 7.82
CA ASN A 45 12.12 -24.69 6.53
C ASN A 45 10.90 -24.67 5.60
N THR A 46 9.73 -24.28 6.13
CA THR A 46 8.62 -23.80 5.29
C THR A 46 7.78 -22.73 6.01
N ILE A 47 8.40 -21.84 6.79
CA ILE A 47 7.69 -20.63 7.20
C ILE A 47 7.81 -19.65 6.03
N LEU A 48 6.89 -19.76 5.07
CA LEU A 48 6.70 -18.69 4.10
C LEU A 48 6.23 -17.46 4.87
N THR A 49 7.12 -16.47 5.04
CA THR A 49 6.84 -15.21 5.74
C THR A 49 6.40 -14.12 4.77
N GLU A 50 5.92 -14.46 3.57
CA GLU A 50 5.38 -13.47 2.63
C GLU A 50 4.03 -12.99 3.17
N PRO A 51 3.92 -11.85 3.88
CA PRO A 51 2.66 -11.42 4.44
C PRO A 51 1.73 -10.90 3.32
N GLY A 52 2.23 -10.78 2.09
CA GLY A 52 1.70 -9.98 1.00
C GLY A 52 2.38 -8.61 0.91
N GLN A 53 1.88 -7.75 0.02
CA GLN A 53 2.26 -6.34 -0.08
C GLN A 53 1.00 -5.47 0.11
N GLY A 54 1.15 -4.30 0.73
CA GLY A 54 0.06 -3.32 0.89
C GLY A 54 -1.13 -3.85 1.69
N ALA A 55 -2.33 -3.73 1.13
CA ALA A 55 -3.59 -4.07 1.79
C ALA A 55 -3.68 -5.54 2.24
N PHE A 56 -3.13 -6.48 1.47
CA PHE A 56 -3.19 -7.90 1.84
C PHE A 56 -2.34 -8.20 3.09
N ALA A 57 -1.17 -7.56 3.20
CA ALA A 57 -0.31 -7.67 4.39
C ALA A 57 -1.00 -7.13 5.63
N ALA A 58 -1.68 -5.98 5.52
CA ALA A 58 -2.46 -5.41 6.62
C ALA A 58 -3.60 -6.34 7.05
N LEU A 59 -4.36 -6.92 6.10
CA LEU A 59 -5.42 -7.88 6.42
C LEU A 59 -4.88 -9.15 7.08
N SER A 60 -3.79 -9.71 6.56
CA SER A 60 -3.15 -10.91 7.12
C SER A 60 -2.68 -10.69 8.56
N GLU A 61 -2.06 -9.53 8.83
CA GLU A 61 -1.65 -9.14 10.18
C GLU A 61 -2.84 -9.03 11.12
N VAL A 62 -3.91 -8.35 10.70
CA VAL A 62 -5.13 -8.18 11.51
C VAL A 62 -5.79 -9.52 11.81
N VAL A 63 -5.93 -10.41 10.82
CA VAL A 63 -6.50 -11.76 11.02
C VAL A 63 -5.69 -12.52 12.06
N ARG A 64 -4.36 -12.50 11.96
CA ARG A 64 -3.47 -13.15 12.94
C ARG A 64 -3.65 -12.59 14.35
N LEU A 65 -3.86 -11.28 14.50
CA LEU A 65 -4.10 -10.65 15.80
C LEU A 65 -5.47 -11.02 16.38
N LEU A 66 -6.52 -11.05 15.55
CA LEU A 66 -7.85 -11.50 15.94
C LEU A 66 -7.86 -12.99 16.36
N ASP A 67 -7.20 -13.86 15.59
CA ASP A 67 -7.07 -15.29 15.89
C ASP A 67 -6.31 -15.58 17.20
N ALA A 68 -5.35 -14.72 17.55
CA ALA A 68 -4.53 -14.89 18.76
C ALA A 68 -5.21 -14.38 20.03
N ASP A 69 -6.25 -13.55 19.90
CA ASP A 69 -7.00 -12.97 21.01
C ASP A 69 -8.21 -13.88 21.34
N PRO A 70 -8.20 -14.60 22.48
CA PRO A 70 -9.28 -15.51 22.85
C PRO A 70 -10.60 -14.77 23.15
N ASP A 71 -10.55 -13.46 23.37
CA ASP A 71 -11.71 -12.62 23.65
C ASP A 71 -12.29 -11.96 22.37
N THR A 72 -11.76 -12.29 21.19
CA THR A 72 -12.31 -11.82 19.90
C THR A 72 -13.77 -12.27 19.73
N ASP A 73 -14.68 -11.29 19.64
CA ASP A 73 -16.06 -11.53 19.20
C ASP A 73 -16.13 -11.65 17.67
N TRP A 74 -16.04 -12.87 17.18
CA TRP A 74 -16.14 -13.19 15.75
C TRP A 74 -17.48 -12.79 15.11
N GLY A 75 -18.54 -12.57 15.90
CA GLY A 75 -19.82 -12.09 15.40
C GLY A 75 -19.80 -10.61 14.98
N GLN A 76 -18.82 -9.85 15.47
CA GLN A 76 -18.70 -8.40 15.26
C GLN A 76 -17.57 -8.01 14.29
N VAL A 77 -16.68 -8.94 13.96
CA VAL A 77 -15.54 -8.69 13.07
C VAL A 77 -16.00 -8.22 11.67
N ASP A 78 -15.42 -7.12 11.18
CA ASP A 78 -15.69 -6.56 9.85
C ASP A 78 -14.41 -6.37 9.01
N LEU A 79 -13.91 -7.48 8.45
CA LEU A 79 -12.79 -7.45 7.51
C LEU A 79 -13.15 -6.85 6.15
N ALA A 80 -14.44 -6.84 5.78
CA ALA A 80 -14.90 -6.24 4.53
C ALA A 80 -14.82 -4.71 4.60
N GLY A 81 -15.21 -4.12 5.73
CA GLY A 81 -15.04 -2.71 6.06
C GLY A 81 -13.56 -2.32 6.09
N LEU A 82 -12.72 -3.08 6.78
CA LEU A 82 -11.26 -2.84 6.77
C LEU A 82 -10.68 -2.90 5.34
N ARG A 83 -11.06 -3.89 4.54
CA ARG A 83 -10.64 -3.98 3.14
C ARG A 83 -11.09 -2.75 2.33
N ALA A 84 -12.32 -2.28 2.53
CA ALA A 84 -12.81 -1.08 1.86
C ALA A 84 -11.98 0.16 2.23
N HIS A 85 -11.64 0.32 3.52
CA HIS A 85 -10.74 1.39 3.97
C HIS A 85 -9.35 1.29 3.36
N LEU A 86 -8.75 0.10 3.29
CA LEU A 86 -7.43 -0.09 2.68
C LEU A 86 -7.43 0.23 1.17
N VAL A 87 -8.53 -0.04 0.47
CA VAL A 87 -8.71 0.37 -0.93
C VAL A 87 -8.83 1.89 -1.05
N ASP A 88 -9.53 2.53 -0.12
CA ASP A 88 -9.59 4.00 -0.06
C ASP A 88 -8.21 4.60 0.21
N MET A 89 -7.39 3.99 1.07
CA MET A 89 -6.04 4.44 1.35
C MET A 89 -5.11 4.33 0.14
N ASP A 90 -5.16 3.20 -0.57
CA ASP A 90 -4.41 3.03 -1.81
C ASP A 90 -4.84 4.05 -2.87
N ARG A 91 -6.16 4.18 -3.10
CA ARG A 91 -6.70 5.09 -4.10
C ARG A 91 -6.42 6.56 -3.77
N LEU A 92 -6.44 6.94 -2.50
CA LEU A 92 -6.06 8.28 -2.06
C LEU A 92 -4.66 8.63 -2.58
N VAL A 93 -3.71 7.70 -2.49
CA VAL A 93 -2.32 7.93 -2.90
C VAL A 93 -2.13 7.77 -4.42
N SER A 94 -2.74 6.74 -5.02
CA SER A 94 -2.47 6.35 -6.40
C SER A 94 -3.33 7.09 -7.43
N GLY A 95 -4.55 7.50 -7.06
CA GLY A 95 -5.54 8.08 -7.98
C GLY A 95 -5.76 9.58 -7.83
N THR A 96 -5.42 10.17 -6.68
CA THR A 96 -5.72 11.59 -6.41
C THR A 96 -4.82 12.52 -7.21
N ILE A 97 -5.44 13.48 -7.88
CA ILE A 97 -4.75 14.60 -8.53
C ILE A 97 -4.86 15.82 -7.61
N VAL A 98 -3.71 16.33 -7.17
CA VAL A 98 -3.63 17.46 -6.24
C VAL A 98 -3.06 18.68 -6.95
N LYS A 99 -3.74 19.82 -6.82
CA LYS A 99 -3.17 21.13 -7.11
C LYS A 99 -2.87 21.85 -5.81
N GLU A 100 -1.59 22.02 -5.52
CA GLU A 100 -1.10 22.72 -4.33
C GLU A 100 -0.85 24.21 -4.61
N THR A 101 -1.16 25.03 -3.62
CA THR A 101 -0.87 26.46 -3.59
C THR A 101 -0.22 26.78 -2.24
N GLU A 102 1.05 27.16 -2.27
CA GLU A 102 1.72 27.66 -1.08
C GLU A 102 1.05 28.96 -0.62
N LEU A 103 0.67 29.00 0.64
CA LEU A 103 0.15 30.20 1.31
C LEU A 103 1.27 30.80 2.16
N PRO A 104 1.32 32.11 2.43
CA PRO A 104 2.34 32.72 3.30
C PRO A 104 2.48 32.03 4.66
N ASP A 105 1.37 31.51 5.19
CA ASP A 105 1.19 30.85 6.48
C ASP A 105 0.97 29.32 6.38
N GLY A 106 1.13 28.72 5.20
CA GLY A 106 0.93 27.27 5.05
C GLY A 106 0.71 26.77 3.62
N LEU A 107 -0.32 25.94 3.44
CA LEU A 107 -0.66 25.24 2.21
C LEU A 107 -2.17 25.17 2.01
N SER A 108 -2.64 25.41 0.78
CA SER A 108 -3.95 24.97 0.30
C SER A 108 -3.74 23.91 -0.80
N ALA A 109 -4.46 22.81 -0.71
CA ALA A 109 -4.37 21.68 -1.63
C ALA A 109 -5.77 21.29 -2.12
N MET A 110 -6.02 21.48 -3.41
CA MET A 110 -7.26 21.02 -4.06
C MET A 110 -7.06 19.60 -4.58
N ALA A 111 -7.72 18.63 -3.95
CA ALA A 111 -7.70 17.23 -4.35
C ALA A 111 -8.90 16.90 -5.26
N THR A 112 -8.63 16.21 -6.36
CA THR A 112 -9.61 15.82 -7.39
C THR A 112 -9.30 14.42 -7.92
N GLY A 113 -10.17 13.86 -8.77
CA GLY A 113 -9.93 12.58 -9.42
C GLY A 113 -11.11 12.11 -10.26
N ASP A 114 -11.05 10.85 -10.71
CA ASP A 114 -12.19 10.18 -11.32
C ASP A 114 -13.32 9.91 -10.31
N ALA A 115 -14.44 9.31 -10.74
CA ALA A 115 -15.61 9.13 -9.88
C ALA A 115 -15.30 8.34 -8.59
N ASP A 116 -14.50 7.27 -8.70
CA ASP A 116 -14.13 6.44 -7.54
C ASP A 116 -13.19 7.20 -6.60
N THR A 117 -12.20 7.91 -7.16
CA THR A 117 -11.25 8.73 -6.41
C THR A 117 -11.95 9.88 -5.71
N LEU A 118 -12.88 10.55 -6.40
CA LEU A 118 -13.68 11.63 -5.85
C LEU A 118 -14.52 11.15 -4.66
N ALA A 119 -15.12 9.96 -4.77
CA ALA A 119 -15.83 9.34 -3.66
C ALA A 119 -14.88 9.01 -2.49
N THR A 120 -13.69 8.49 -2.77
CA THR A 120 -12.64 8.22 -1.76
C THR A 120 -12.20 9.50 -1.05
N ILE A 121 -11.80 10.55 -1.76
CA ILE A 121 -11.29 11.78 -1.13
C ILE A 121 -12.36 12.50 -0.31
N ARG A 122 -13.64 12.43 -0.70
CA ARG A 122 -14.76 12.97 0.09
C ARG A 122 -14.97 12.27 1.43
N ARG A 123 -14.60 10.99 1.54
CA ARG A 123 -14.60 10.27 2.84
C ARG A 123 -13.31 10.53 3.61
N MET A 124 -12.17 10.40 2.93
CA MET A 124 -10.86 10.33 3.59
C MET A 124 -10.33 11.70 4.01
N VAL A 125 -10.43 12.72 3.16
CA VAL A 125 -9.82 14.04 3.44
C VAL A 125 -10.43 14.70 4.68
N PRO A 126 -11.76 14.78 4.87
CA PRO A 126 -12.34 15.35 6.08
C PRO A 126 -12.01 14.54 7.35
N ALA A 127 -12.02 13.20 7.25
CA ALA A 127 -11.68 12.34 8.38
C ALA A 127 -10.23 12.54 8.82
N HIS A 128 -9.29 12.62 7.87
CA HIS A 128 -7.89 12.87 8.16
C HIS A 128 -7.64 14.31 8.65
N ALA A 129 -8.35 15.29 8.09
CA ALA A 129 -8.29 16.67 8.54
C ALA A 129 -8.69 16.80 10.02
N ALA A 130 -9.77 16.13 10.44
CA ALA A 130 -10.19 16.11 11.85
C ALA A 130 -9.13 15.50 12.78
N GLN A 131 -8.38 14.50 12.32
CA GLN A 131 -7.27 13.92 13.09
C GLN A 131 -6.07 14.86 13.15
N LEU A 132 -5.67 15.46 12.03
CA LEU A 132 -4.59 16.44 11.99
C LEU A 132 -4.88 17.65 12.89
N ALA A 133 -6.15 18.07 12.96
CA ALA A 133 -6.60 19.18 13.80
C ALA A 133 -6.47 18.93 15.31
N ARG A 134 -6.12 17.70 15.74
CA ARG A 134 -5.84 17.39 17.15
C ARG A 134 -4.46 17.88 17.63
N ASP A 135 -3.59 18.27 16.70
CA ASP A 135 -2.29 18.85 17.01
C ASP A 135 -2.37 20.38 16.96
N ASP A 136 -2.19 21.03 18.11
CA ASP A 136 -2.35 22.48 18.29
C ASP A 136 -1.32 23.33 17.51
N ARG A 137 -0.31 22.70 16.88
CA ARG A 137 0.72 23.44 16.13
C ARG A 137 0.21 24.10 14.85
N TRP A 138 -0.94 23.68 14.35
CA TRP A 138 -1.51 24.16 13.09
C TRP A 138 -3.03 24.23 13.14
N THR A 139 -3.60 25.00 12.22
CA THR A 139 -5.04 25.00 11.94
C THR A 139 -5.28 24.19 10.67
N VAL A 140 -6.32 23.36 10.67
CA VAL A 140 -6.67 22.47 9.56
C VAL A 140 -8.13 22.68 9.18
N GLU A 141 -8.40 22.83 7.89
CA GLU A 141 -9.73 22.95 7.33
C GLU A 141 -9.87 22.03 6.11
N ALA A 142 -10.99 21.31 6.01
CA ALA A 142 -11.36 20.55 4.83
C ALA A 142 -12.71 21.05 4.30
N VAL A 143 -12.75 21.48 3.04
CA VAL A 143 -13.94 22.06 2.40
C VAL A 143 -14.34 21.20 1.21
N ASP A 144 -15.58 20.73 1.19
CA ASP A 144 -16.13 20.04 0.01
C ASP A 144 -16.30 21.06 -1.14
N ALA A 145 -15.82 20.67 -2.31
CA ALA A 145 -15.92 21.47 -3.53
C ALA A 145 -16.69 20.67 -4.60
N GLU A 146 -17.17 21.37 -5.62
CA GLU A 146 -18.00 20.75 -6.67
C GLU A 146 -17.34 19.51 -7.29
N ASN A 147 -16.04 19.60 -7.57
CA ASN A 147 -15.26 18.56 -8.24
C ASN A 147 -14.12 17.97 -7.38
N GLY A 148 -14.15 18.17 -6.06
CA GLY A 148 -13.03 17.80 -5.22
C GLY A 148 -13.21 18.12 -3.74
N VAL A 149 -12.11 18.08 -3.00
CA VAL A 149 -12.03 18.55 -1.61
C VAL A 149 -10.80 19.42 -1.47
N GLU A 150 -10.96 20.62 -0.90
CA GLU A 150 -9.83 21.47 -0.52
C GLU A 150 -9.38 21.11 0.90
N LEU A 151 -8.09 20.82 1.07
CA LEU A 151 -7.43 20.76 2.38
C LEU A 151 -6.59 22.01 2.56
N ARG A 152 -6.81 22.74 3.65
CA ARG A 152 -5.99 23.89 4.04
C ARG A 152 -5.35 23.63 5.40
N VAL A 153 -4.04 23.85 5.48
CA VAL A 153 -3.28 23.72 6.72
C VAL A 153 -2.38 24.93 6.88
N THR A 154 -2.51 25.63 8.02
CA THR A 154 -1.77 26.88 8.29
C THR A 154 -1.19 26.91 9.70
N SER A 155 -0.19 27.75 9.94
CA SER A 155 0.40 27.99 11.25
C SER A 155 1.04 29.38 11.32
N ASP A 156 1.07 29.97 12.51
CA ASP A 156 1.78 31.22 12.77
C ASP A 156 3.29 31.00 13.05
N ASP A 157 3.71 29.75 13.28
CA ASP A 157 5.12 29.40 13.50
C ASP A 157 5.83 29.13 12.16
N PRO A 158 6.84 29.94 11.76
CA PRO A 158 7.54 29.77 10.48
C PRO A 158 8.18 28.38 10.28
N SER A 159 8.60 27.73 11.37
CA SER A 159 9.15 26.36 11.30
C SER A 159 8.08 25.32 10.99
N VAL A 160 6.88 25.51 11.52
CA VAL A 160 5.71 24.66 11.22
C VAL A 160 5.21 24.94 9.81
N VAL A 161 5.20 26.19 9.35
CA VAL A 161 4.89 26.54 7.95
C VAL A 161 5.82 25.81 6.98
N ALA A 162 7.14 25.83 7.24
CA ALA A 162 8.10 25.10 6.43
C ALA A 162 7.83 23.59 6.44
N ARG A 163 7.43 23.03 7.59
CA ARG A 163 7.04 21.61 7.71
C ARG A 163 5.76 21.29 6.93
N ILE A 164 4.73 22.12 7.01
CA ILE A 164 3.47 21.94 6.28
C ILE A 164 3.75 21.86 4.77
N ARG A 165 4.53 22.80 4.25
CA ARG A 165 4.92 22.82 2.82
C ARG A 165 5.80 21.62 2.46
N GLY A 166 6.73 21.23 3.33
CA GLY A 166 7.59 20.06 3.11
C GLY A 166 6.84 18.73 3.12
N LEU A 167 5.73 18.63 3.86
CA LEU A 167 4.85 17.46 3.85
C LEU A 167 4.00 17.41 2.57
N GLY A 168 3.49 18.56 2.11
CA GLY A 168 2.49 18.61 1.04
C GLY A 168 1.21 17.86 1.42
N PHE A 169 0.29 17.71 0.48
CA PHE A 169 -0.98 17.02 0.70
C PHE A 169 -0.78 15.57 1.14
N PHE A 170 0.00 14.79 0.39
CA PHE A 170 0.17 13.36 0.69
C PHE A 170 0.90 13.12 2.01
N GLY A 171 1.91 13.94 2.35
CA GLY A 171 2.59 13.85 3.63
C GLY A 171 1.66 14.25 4.79
N LEU A 172 0.83 15.28 4.64
CA LEU A 172 -0.18 15.65 5.63
C LEU A 172 -1.20 14.52 5.82
N MET A 173 -1.71 13.94 4.74
CA MET A 173 -2.64 12.81 4.80
C MET A 173 -2.02 11.56 5.45
N ALA A 174 -0.71 11.37 5.33
CA ALA A 174 0.02 10.25 5.93
C ALA A 174 0.62 10.56 7.32
N SER A 175 0.45 11.77 7.86
CA SER A 175 1.06 12.18 9.14
C SER A 175 0.35 11.65 10.39
N GLN A 176 -0.61 10.73 10.24
CA GLN A 176 -1.33 10.15 11.37
C GLN A 176 -0.61 8.91 11.88
N ASP A 177 -0.23 8.91 13.15
CA ASP A 177 0.55 7.80 13.76
C ASP A 177 -0.30 6.58 14.19
N HIS A 178 -1.61 6.56 13.92
CA HIS A 178 -2.54 5.58 14.49
C HIS A 178 -3.16 4.57 13.49
N HIS A 179 -2.65 4.45 12.26
CA HIS A 179 -3.25 3.54 11.25
C HIS A 179 -3.37 2.07 11.72
N ARG A 180 -2.41 1.56 12.51
CA ARG A 180 -2.48 0.17 13.02
C ARG A 180 -3.60 -0.02 14.04
N GLU A 181 -3.73 0.89 15.00
CA GLU A 181 -4.82 0.86 15.98
C GLU A 181 -6.17 1.08 15.28
N HIS A 182 -6.21 2.03 14.34
CA HIS A 182 -7.38 2.30 13.51
C HIS A 182 -7.84 1.06 12.72
N HIS A 183 -6.91 0.34 12.08
CA HIS A 183 -7.21 -0.90 11.37
C HIS A 183 -7.79 -1.96 12.31
N MET A 184 -7.27 -2.07 13.54
CA MET A 184 -7.81 -3.01 14.54
C MET A 184 -9.21 -2.62 15.01
N VAL A 185 -9.46 -1.33 15.27
CA VAL A 185 -10.80 -0.83 15.64
C VAL A 185 -11.81 -1.12 14.52
N MET A 186 -11.47 -0.83 13.27
CA MET A 186 -12.33 -1.17 12.13
C MET A 186 -12.54 -2.68 11.96
N ALA A 187 -11.48 -3.48 12.13
CA ALA A 187 -11.58 -4.92 12.01
C ALA A 187 -12.47 -5.56 13.08
N ARG A 188 -12.55 -4.96 14.27
CA ARG A 188 -13.47 -5.37 15.34
C ARG A 188 -14.92 -4.91 15.11
N GLY A 189 -15.20 -4.22 14.00
CA GLY A 189 -16.52 -3.67 13.68
C GLY A 189 -16.89 -2.43 14.49
N GLU A 190 -15.92 -1.83 15.18
CA GLU A 190 -16.12 -0.63 15.97
C GLU A 190 -16.04 0.63 15.08
N ASN A 191 -16.79 1.67 15.46
CA ASN A 191 -16.87 2.88 14.66
C ASN A 191 -15.61 3.74 14.87
N ALA A 192 -14.59 3.53 14.03
CA ALA A 192 -13.27 4.14 14.16
C ALA A 192 -13.22 5.66 13.89
N HIS A 193 -14.37 6.25 13.57
CA HIS A 193 -14.59 7.69 13.40
C HIS A 193 -15.73 8.25 14.28
N ALA A 194 -16.27 7.45 15.21
CA ALA A 194 -17.24 7.97 16.18
C ALA A 194 -16.52 8.90 17.17
N HIS A 195 -17.01 10.14 17.22
CA HIS A 195 -16.64 11.18 18.16
C HIS A 195 -17.84 11.54 19.03
#